data_AF-H0IXH2-F1
#
_entry.id   AF-H0IXH2-F1
#
_cell.length_a   1.000
_cell.length_b   1.000
_cell.length_c   1.000
_cell.angle_alpha   90.00
_cell.angle_beta   90.00
_cell.angle_gamma   90.00
#
_symmetry.space_group_name_H-M   'P 1'
#
loop_
_entity.id
_entity.type
_entity.pdbx_description
1 polymer ?
#
loop_
_entity_poly.entity_id
_entity_poly.type
_entity_poly.pdbx_seq_one_letter_code
_entity_poly.pdbx_strand_id
1 'polypeptide(L)'
;ELVSPAKNNLLVLCGSIKEISKNLEEKEEKINNVAQEINIRLLHKVAFIITGEHFKIPRVKKIVRVPGYACYFIVDGYFRDSSLLRSLGLTMRENVRVVYDKDIKSKILHLYRGLVEEVSVFDEKSVEIRVKKDNVGKVIGKDHRRIKMVAALCSCQINIISD
;
A
#
# COMPACT_ATOMS: atom_id res chain seq x y z
N GLU A 1 -9.85 33.83 -37.90
CA GLU A 1 -9.65 34.38 -36.54
C GLU A 1 -8.21 34.17 -36.11
N LEU A 2 -7.44 35.26 -35.96
CA LEU A 2 -6.07 35.20 -35.44
C LEU A 2 -6.14 34.86 -33.95
N VAL A 3 -5.70 33.66 -33.58
CA VAL A 3 -5.51 33.30 -32.17
C VAL A 3 -4.51 34.29 -31.59
N SER A 4 -4.94 35.10 -30.61
CA SER A 4 -4.06 36.03 -29.90
C SER A 4 -2.80 35.28 -29.42
N PRO A 5 -1.59 35.84 -29.61
CA PRO A 5 -0.33 35.21 -29.17
C PRO A 5 -0.37 34.73 -27.71
N ALA A 6 -1.10 35.44 -26.84
CA ALA A 6 -1.31 35.06 -25.44
C ALA A 6 -2.11 33.74 -25.29
N LYS A 7 -3.14 33.52 -26.12
CA LYS A 7 -3.92 32.27 -26.12
C LYS A 7 -3.09 31.10 -26.63
N ASN A 8 -2.24 31.32 -27.64
CA ASN A 8 -1.34 30.28 -28.13
C ASN A 8 -0.29 29.90 -27.07
N ASN A 9 0.32 30.89 -26.42
CA ASN A 9 1.29 30.65 -25.34
C ASN A 9 0.66 29.88 -24.16
N LEU A 10 -0.60 30.21 -23.80
CA LEU A 10 -1.32 29.50 -22.74
C LEU A 10 -1.58 28.03 -23.13
N LEU A 11 -1.98 27.76 -24.37
CA LEU A 11 -2.20 26.39 -24.85
C LEU A 11 -0.91 25.55 -24.83
N VAL A 12 0.22 26.14 -25.25
CA VAL A 12 1.53 25.49 -25.18
C VAL A 12 1.89 25.18 -23.73
N LEU A 13 1.73 26.15 -22.82
CA LEU A 13 1.98 25.96 -21.39
C LEU A 13 1.13 24.84 -20.79
N CYS A 14 -0.17 24.81 -21.09
CA CYS A 14 -1.06 23.73 -20.65
C CYS A 14 -0.64 22.36 -21.20
N GLY A 15 -0.17 22.31 -22.46
CA GLY A 15 0.37 21.10 -23.07
C GLY A 15 1.61 20.60 -22.34
N SER A 16 2.59 21.48 -22.10
CA SER A 16 3.82 21.14 -21.38
C SER A 16 3.55 20.71 -19.93
N ILE A 17 2.61 21.34 -19.22
CA ILE A 17 2.23 20.95 -17.86
C ILE A 17 1.63 19.53 -17.86
N LYS A 18 0.76 19.21 -18.81
CA LYS A 18 0.18 17.86 -18.94
C LYS A 18 1.24 16.80 -19.22
N GLU A 19 2.21 17.12 -20.08
CA GLU A 19 3.33 16.23 -20.39
C GLU A 19 4.21 15.98 -19.15
N ILE A 20 4.53 17.04 -18.39
CA ILE A 20 5.27 16.92 -17.13
C ILE A 20 4.51 16.04 -16.15
N SER A 21 3.21 16.26 -15.97
CA SER A 21 2.36 15.45 -15.07
C SER A 21 2.42 13.97 -15.43
N LYS A 22 2.22 13.64 -16.71
CA LYS A 22 2.30 12.26 -17.20
C LYS A 22 3.67 11.64 -16.96
N ASN A 23 4.74 12.38 -17.25
CA ASN A 23 6.10 11.92 -17.03
C ASN A 23 6.39 11.66 -15.55
N LEU A 24 5.88 12.50 -14.64
CA LEU A 24 6.02 12.29 -13.20
C LEU A 24 5.29 11.03 -12.72
N GLU A 25 4.06 10.80 -13.18
CA GLU A 25 3.29 9.58 -12.89
C GLU A 25 4.02 8.31 -13.34
N GLU A 26 4.54 8.29 -14.57
CA GLU A 26 5.30 7.14 -15.09
C GLU A 26 6.60 6.89 -14.33
N LYS A 27 7.27 7.96 -13.88
CA LYS A 27 8.51 7.84 -13.08
C LYS A 27 8.20 7.36 -11.66
N GLU A 28 7.13 7.85 -11.05
CA GLU A 28 6.67 7.38 -9.75
C GLU A 28 6.35 5.88 -9.78
N GLU A 29 5.66 5.39 -10.81
CA GLU A 29 5.38 3.97 -11.00
C GLU A 29 6.68 3.13 -11.05
N LYS A 30 7.67 3.58 -11.83
CA LYS A 30 8.98 2.91 -11.93
C LYS A 30 9.71 2.86 -10.60
N ILE A 31 9.70 3.95 -9.83
CA ILE A 31 10.28 4.00 -8.49
C ILE A 31 9.57 3.02 -7.56
N ASN A 32 8.24 3.00 -7.59
CA ASN A 32 7.43 2.09 -6.79
C ASN A 32 7.72 0.61 -7.11
N ASN A 33 7.91 0.27 -8.38
CA ASN A 33 8.26 -1.10 -8.80
C ASN A 33 9.63 -1.52 -8.26
N VAL A 34 10.64 -0.64 -8.32
CA VAL A 34 11.97 -0.91 -7.74
C VAL A 34 11.87 -1.07 -6.22
N ALA A 35 11.10 -0.21 -5.54
CA ALA A 35 10.90 -0.31 -4.09
C ALA A 35 10.21 -1.62 -3.70
N GLN A 36 9.23 -2.09 -4.48
CA GLN A 36 8.60 -3.40 -4.25
C GLN A 36 9.63 -4.53 -4.38
N GLU A 37 10.41 -4.56 -5.46
CA GLU A 37 11.41 -5.61 -5.70
C GLU A 37 12.46 -5.67 -4.58
N ILE A 38 12.97 -4.50 -4.13
CA ILE A 38 13.92 -4.42 -3.01
C ILE A 38 13.29 -5.00 -1.73
N ASN A 39 12.04 -4.63 -1.43
CA ASN A 39 11.36 -5.09 -0.23
C ASN A 39 11.06 -6.60 -0.29
N ILE A 40 10.71 -7.15 -1.45
CA ILE A 40 10.51 -8.59 -1.65
C ILE A 40 11.83 -9.34 -1.41
N ARG A 41 12.92 -8.90 -2.02
CA ARG A 41 14.25 -9.51 -1.85
C ARG A 41 14.71 -9.46 -0.40
N LEU A 42 14.51 -8.33 0.27
CA LEU A 42 14.83 -8.19 1.70
C LEU A 42 14.02 -9.19 2.52
N LEU A 43 12.71 -9.28 2.30
CA LEU A 43 11.83 -10.19 3.02
C LEU A 43 12.29 -11.66 2.87
N HIS A 44 12.59 -12.10 1.65
CA HIS A 44 13.11 -13.46 1.39
C HIS A 44 14.49 -13.68 2.00
N LYS A 45 15.38 -12.67 1.95
CA LYS A 45 16.73 -12.77 2.54
C LYS A 45 16.65 -12.92 4.06
N VAL A 46 15.81 -12.14 4.71
CA VAL A 46 15.61 -12.25 6.18
C VAL A 46 14.97 -13.58 6.54
N ALA A 47 13.99 -14.05 5.75
CA ALA A 47 13.40 -15.37 5.96
C ALA A 47 14.46 -16.48 5.86
N PHE A 48 15.32 -16.44 4.84
CA PHE A 48 16.43 -17.39 4.69
C PHE A 48 17.41 -17.33 5.86
N ILE A 49 17.78 -16.14 6.35
CA ILE A 49 18.67 -16.01 7.52
C ILE A 49 18.05 -16.67 8.76
N ILE A 50 16.73 -16.58 8.92
CA ILE A 50 16.03 -17.15 10.08
C ILE A 50 15.88 -18.68 9.95
N THR A 51 15.57 -19.19 8.75
CA THR A 51 15.16 -20.59 8.57
C THR A 51 16.23 -21.48 7.95
N GLY A 52 17.23 -20.91 7.28
CA GLY A 52 18.18 -21.63 6.42
C GLY A 52 17.57 -22.16 5.12
N GLU A 53 16.30 -21.86 4.84
CA GLU A 53 15.56 -22.41 3.70
C GLU A 53 15.21 -21.30 2.69
N HIS A 54 15.55 -21.53 1.42
CA HIS A 54 15.07 -20.67 0.34
C HIS A 54 13.57 -20.88 0.11
N PHE A 55 12.88 -19.83 -0.36
CA PHE A 55 11.47 -19.88 -0.79
C PHE A 55 10.46 -20.27 0.30
N LYS A 56 10.78 -20.06 1.59
CA LYS A 56 9.84 -20.33 2.69
C LYS A 56 8.56 -19.50 2.64
N ILE A 57 8.68 -18.26 2.16
CA ILE A 57 7.54 -17.39 1.88
C ILE A 57 7.12 -17.65 0.43
N PRO A 58 5.82 -17.87 0.13
CA PRO A 58 5.32 -18.00 -1.23
C PRO A 58 5.58 -16.75 -2.07
N ARG A 59 5.24 -16.83 -3.36
CA ARG A 59 5.36 -15.68 -4.27
C ARG A 59 4.59 -14.49 -3.72
N VAL A 60 5.30 -13.37 -3.55
CA VAL A 60 4.72 -12.11 -3.08
C VAL A 60 4.20 -11.34 -4.28
N LYS A 61 2.88 -11.11 -4.32
CA LYS A 61 2.22 -10.34 -5.38
C LYS A 61 2.43 -8.84 -5.21
N LYS A 62 2.45 -8.38 -3.95
CA LYS A 62 2.61 -6.96 -3.62
C LYS A 62 3.14 -6.80 -2.20
N ILE A 63 4.00 -5.80 -1.99
CA ILE A 63 4.55 -5.47 -0.68
C ILE A 63 4.53 -3.96 -0.46
N VAL A 64 4.21 -3.55 0.76
CA VAL A 64 4.30 -2.16 1.20
C VAL A 64 4.99 -2.14 2.56
N ARG A 65 6.06 -1.36 2.65
CA ARG A 65 6.90 -1.31 3.84
C ARG A 65 7.22 0.13 4.20
N VAL A 66 7.16 0.40 5.50
CA VAL A 66 7.72 1.60 6.12
C VAL A 66 8.80 1.11 7.10
N PRO A 67 10.10 1.33 6.79
CA PRO A 67 11.20 0.82 7.59
C PRO A 67 11.08 1.16 9.08
N GLY A 68 11.29 0.16 9.94
CA GLY A 68 11.18 0.32 11.40
C GLY A 68 9.77 0.53 11.94
N TYR A 69 8.74 0.42 11.09
CA TYR A 69 7.34 0.47 11.52
C TYR A 69 6.59 -0.81 11.15
N ALA A 70 6.40 -1.08 9.85
CA ALA A 70 5.57 -2.19 9.39
C ALA A 70 5.93 -2.64 7.98
N CYS A 71 5.66 -3.91 7.70
CA CYS A 71 5.81 -4.53 6.40
C CYS A 71 4.59 -5.41 6.13
N TYR A 72 3.76 -4.99 5.17
CA TYR A 72 2.57 -5.72 4.76
C TYR A 72 2.75 -6.27 3.37
N PHE A 73 2.38 -7.52 3.14
CA PHE A 73 2.53 -8.14 1.84
C PHE A 73 1.39 -9.09 1.51
N ILE A 74 1.08 -9.17 0.21
CA ILE A 74 0.11 -10.07 -0.38
C ILE A 74 0.86 -11.25 -0.99
N VAL A 75 0.41 -12.47 -0.69
CA VAL A 75 0.98 -13.70 -1.25
C VAL A 75 0.00 -14.40 -2.19
N ASP A 76 0.56 -15.08 -3.18
CA ASP A 76 -0.18 -16.06 -3.98
C ASP A 76 -0.31 -17.35 -3.18
N GLY A 77 -1.56 -17.76 -2.92
CA GLY A 77 -1.87 -18.97 -2.17
C GLY A 77 -1.90 -18.81 -0.65
N TYR A 78 -1.75 -19.94 0.05
CA TYR A 78 -1.89 -20.00 1.50
C TYR A 78 -0.53 -20.01 2.19
N PHE A 79 -0.37 -19.13 3.17
CA PHE A 79 0.80 -19.03 4.02
C PHE A 79 0.36 -18.83 5.47
N ARG A 80 0.63 -19.82 6.34
CA ARG A 80 0.27 -19.76 7.76
C ARG A 80 1.44 -20.23 8.62
N ASP A 81 2.49 -19.44 8.63
CA ASP A 81 3.60 -19.61 9.57
C ASP A 81 3.71 -18.39 10.48
N SER A 82 2.95 -18.43 11.58
CA SER A 82 2.93 -17.34 12.56
C SER A 82 4.25 -17.19 13.32
N SER A 83 5.03 -18.26 13.43
CA SER A 83 6.34 -18.24 14.09
C SER A 83 7.32 -17.46 13.23
N LEU A 84 7.39 -17.80 11.94
CA LEU A 84 8.25 -17.09 10.99
C LEU A 84 7.86 -15.61 10.86
N LEU A 85 6.56 -15.28 10.76
CA LEU A 85 6.11 -13.88 10.73
C LEU A 85 6.55 -13.09 11.95
N ARG A 86 6.52 -13.70 13.14
CA ARG A 86 7.01 -13.07 14.38
C ARG A 86 8.52 -12.87 14.33
N SER A 87 9.27 -13.89 13.94
CA SER A 87 10.73 -13.81 13.83
C SER A 87 11.17 -12.76 12.79
N LEU A 88 10.48 -12.68 11.65
CA LEU A 88 10.69 -11.62 10.65
C LEU A 88 10.48 -10.23 11.28
N GLY A 89 9.37 -10.05 12.01
CA GLY A 89 9.06 -8.78 12.66
C GLY A 89 10.09 -8.39 13.72
N LEU A 90 10.61 -9.34 14.49
CA LEU A 90 11.68 -9.08 15.46
C LEU A 90 13.00 -8.70 14.77
N THR A 91 13.40 -9.44 13.74
CA THR A 91 14.66 -9.20 13.01
C THR A 91 14.63 -7.86 12.26
N MET A 92 13.50 -7.52 11.64
CA MET A 92 13.32 -6.25 10.92
C MET A 92 12.94 -5.09 11.83
N ARG A 93 12.58 -5.35 13.09
CA ARG A 93 11.96 -4.39 14.03
C ARG A 93 10.72 -3.73 13.44
N GLU A 94 9.87 -4.53 12.81
CA GLU A 94 8.69 -4.11 12.07
C GLU A 94 7.49 -4.98 12.39
N ASN A 95 6.28 -4.43 12.31
CA ASN A 95 5.05 -5.22 12.33
C ASN A 95 4.85 -5.88 10.96
N VAL A 96 5.23 -7.15 10.85
CA VAL A 96 5.14 -7.94 9.62
C VAL A 96 3.78 -8.64 9.54
N ARG A 97 3.02 -8.40 8.46
CA ARG A 97 1.71 -9.03 8.25
C ARG A 97 1.54 -9.54 6.83
N VAL A 98 1.06 -10.76 6.72
CA VAL A 98 0.57 -11.34 5.48
C VAL A 98 -0.92 -11.01 5.29
N VAL A 99 -1.29 -10.67 4.05
CA VAL A 99 -2.67 -10.44 3.60
C VAL A 99 -2.93 -11.40 2.44
N TYR A 100 -4.06 -12.09 2.44
CA TYR A 100 -4.40 -12.97 1.32
C TYR A 100 -5.00 -12.18 0.16
N ASP A 101 -4.76 -12.66 -1.06
CA ASP A 101 -5.31 -12.04 -2.27
C ASP A 101 -6.82 -12.32 -2.41
N LYS A 102 -7.61 -11.54 -1.68
CA LYS A 102 -9.08 -11.51 -1.71
C LYS A 102 -9.59 -10.20 -2.30
N ASP A 103 -10.91 -10.02 -2.32
CA ASP A 103 -11.54 -8.74 -2.62
C ASP A 103 -11.05 -7.61 -1.68
N ILE A 104 -11.16 -6.36 -2.14
CA ILE A 104 -10.65 -5.18 -1.42
C ILE A 104 -11.29 -5.06 -0.04
N LYS A 105 -12.60 -5.34 0.08
CA LYS A 105 -13.33 -5.28 1.35
C LYS A 105 -12.76 -6.27 2.36
N SER A 106 -12.54 -7.52 1.97
CA SER A 106 -11.90 -8.54 2.80
C SER A 106 -10.49 -8.15 3.25
N LYS A 107 -9.68 -7.58 2.35
CA LYS A 107 -8.32 -7.11 2.67
C LYS A 107 -8.34 -6.00 3.73
N ILE A 108 -9.21 -5.01 3.57
CA ILE A 108 -9.35 -3.87 4.49
C ILE A 108 -9.86 -4.33 5.86
N LEU A 109 -10.89 -5.19 5.90
CA LEU A 109 -11.40 -5.75 7.15
C LEU A 109 -10.34 -6.55 7.91
N HIS A 110 -9.50 -7.30 7.21
CA HIS A 110 -8.38 -8.02 7.83
C HIS A 110 -7.33 -7.06 8.42
N LEU A 111 -6.95 -6.00 7.68
CA LEU A 111 -5.94 -5.02 8.12
C LEU A 111 -6.40 -4.12 9.27
N TYR A 112 -7.69 -3.84 9.34
CA TYR A 112 -8.35 -3.04 10.38
C TYR A 112 -9.25 -3.86 11.30
N ARG A 113 -8.97 -5.15 11.47
CA ARG A 113 -9.77 -6.05 12.30
C ARG A 113 -10.05 -5.44 13.69
N GLY A 114 -11.33 -5.28 14.00
CA GLY A 114 -11.82 -4.71 15.27
C GLY A 114 -11.73 -3.18 15.40
N LEU A 115 -11.33 -2.47 14.34
CA LEU A 115 -11.25 -1.00 14.31
C LEU A 115 -12.30 -0.36 13.40
N VAL A 116 -12.62 -1.03 12.30
CA VAL A 116 -13.60 -0.57 11.30
C VAL A 116 -14.92 -1.33 11.51
N GLU A 117 -16.03 -0.62 11.43
CA GLU A 117 -17.38 -1.18 11.57
C GLU A 117 -17.93 -1.65 10.23
N GLU A 118 -17.79 -0.80 9.21
CA GLU A 118 -18.32 -1.05 7.87
C GLU A 118 -17.31 -0.61 6.81
N VAL A 119 -17.31 -1.33 5.68
CA VAL A 119 -16.50 -1.02 4.50
C VAL A 119 -17.42 -1.01 3.29
N SER A 120 -17.54 0.15 2.67
CA SER A 120 -18.32 0.42 1.45
C SER A 120 -17.37 0.60 0.28
N VAL A 121 -17.53 -0.22 -0.75
CA VAL A 121 -16.70 -0.15 -1.97
C VAL A 121 -17.55 0.49 -3.05
N PHE A 122 -17.13 1.66 -3.54
CA PHE A 122 -17.86 2.39 -4.59
C PHE A 122 -17.37 2.01 -5.98
N ASP A 123 -16.05 1.88 -6.14
CA ASP A 123 -15.39 1.44 -7.37
C ASP A 123 -14.12 0.64 -7.01
N GLU A 124 -13.36 0.19 -8.01
CA GLU A 124 -12.13 -0.59 -7.80
C GLU A 124 -11.00 0.18 -7.09
N LYS A 125 -11.10 1.50 -7.01
CA LYS A 125 -10.08 2.41 -6.49
C LYS A 125 -10.57 3.29 -5.34
N SER A 126 -11.83 3.23 -4.94
CA SER A 126 -12.45 4.15 -3.97
C SER A 126 -13.24 3.36 -2.95
N VAL A 127 -12.78 3.44 -1.70
CA VAL A 127 -13.38 2.74 -0.56
C VAL A 127 -13.64 3.73 0.55
N GLU A 128 -14.76 3.54 1.23
CA GLU A 128 -15.11 4.25 2.43
C GLU A 128 -15.20 3.29 3.62
N ILE A 129 -14.65 3.73 4.74
CA ILE A 129 -14.64 2.97 5.98
C ILE A 129 -15.33 3.76 7.08
N ARG A 130 -16.32 3.15 7.73
CA ARG A 130 -16.97 3.70 8.92
C ARG A 130 -16.21 3.27 10.17
N VAL A 131 -15.85 4.23 11.00
CA VAL A 131 -14.99 4.04 12.16
C VAL A 131 -15.53 4.85 13.33
N LYS A 132 -15.68 4.23 14.52
CA LYS A 132 -16.00 4.97 15.75
C LYS A 132 -14.97 6.07 16.00
N LYS A 133 -15.38 7.25 16.46
CA LYS A 133 -14.47 8.37 16.83
C LYS A 133 -13.22 7.93 17.61
N ASP A 134 -13.37 7.05 18.60
CA ASP A 134 -12.27 6.55 19.44
C ASP A 134 -11.18 5.76 18.66
N ASN A 135 -11.55 5.20 17.51
CA ASN A 135 -10.67 4.36 16.69
C ASN A 135 -10.07 5.09 15.50
N VAL A 136 -10.52 6.30 15.16
CA VAL A 136 -10.04 7.07 14.00
C VAL A 136 -8.53 7.25 14.05
N GLY A 137 -7.97 7.65 15.19
CA GLY A 137 -6.52 7.80 15.36
C GLY A 137 -5.74 6.49 15.14
N LYS A 138 -6.30 5.34 15.53
CA LYS A 138 -5.69 4.02 15.34
C LYS A 138 -5.74 3.56 13.88
N VAL A 139 -6.79 3.95 13.15
CA VAL A 139 -6.98 3.65 11.73
C VAL A 139 -6.01 4.49 10.88
N ILE A 140 -5.97 5.80 11.11
CA ILE A 140 -5.06 6.72 10.41
C ILE A 140 -3.60 6.38 10.73
N GLY A 141 -3.30 6.17 12.01
CA GLY A 141 -1.95 5.98 12.54
C GLY A 141 -1.15 7.28 12.55
N LYS A 142 -0.05 7.30 13.32
CA LYS A 142 0.86 8.47 13.39
C LYS A 142 1.31 8.90 11.99
N ASP A 143 1.28 10.20 11.70
CA ASP A 143 1.69 10.79 10.41
C ASP A 143 0.94 10.20 9.20
N HIS A 144 -0.28 9.68 9.41
CA HIS A 144 -1.10 9.01 8.39
C HIS A 144 -0.45 7.75 7.80
N ARG A 145 0.58 7.20 8.46
CA ARG A 145 1.37 6.11 7.91
C ARG A 145 0.55 4.82 7.73
N ARG A 146 -0.38 4.51 8.63
CA ARG A 146 -1.14 3.25 8.57
C ARG A 146 -2.13 3.29 7.42
N ILE A 147 -2.92 4.37 7.31
CA ILE A 147 -3.89 4.52 6.22
C ILE A 147 -3.20 4.55 4.86
N LYS A 148 -2.08 5.28 4.73
CA LYS A 148 -1.28 5.30 3.50
C LYS A 148 -0.77 3.92 3.12
N MET A 149 -0.28 3.14 4.09
CA MET A 149 0.17 1.77 3.82
C MET A 149 -0.97 0.84 3.37
N VAL A 150 -2.15 0.93 4.00
CA VAL A 150 -3.29 0.08 3.64
C VAL A 150 -3.84 0.46 2.26
N ALA A 151 -3.98 1.76 1.99
CA ALA A 151 -4.35 2.31 0.68
C ALA A 151 -3.38 1.85 -0.41
N ALA A 152 -2.08 2.02 -0.16
CA ALA A 152 -1.02 1.58 -1.06
C ALA A 152 -1.06 0.07 -1.29
N LEU A 153 -1.29 -0.76 -0.26
CA LEU A 153 -1.35 -2.21 -0.43
C LEU A 153 -2.56 -2.63 -1.27
N CYS A 154 -3.72 -2.01 -1.02
CA CYS A 154 -4.97 -2.34 -1.71
C CYS A 154 -5.11 -1.67 -3.08
N SER A 155 -4.20 -0.79 -3.49
CA SER A 155 -4.31 0.04 -4.71
C SER A 155 -5.58 0.90 -4.74
N CYS A 156 -6.04 1.40 -3.59
CA CYS A 156 -7.25 2.21 -3.50
C CYS A 156 -7.05 3.44 -2.62
N GLN A 157 -7.89 4.45 -2.84
CA GLN A 157 -8.15 5.56 -1.96
C GLN A 157 -9.11 5.12 -0.86
N ILE A 158 -8.82 5.54 0.37
CA ILE A 158 -9.60 5.17 1.56
C ILE A 158 -10.10 6.46 2.21
N ASN A 159 -11.41 6.66 2.18
CA ASN A 159 -12.10 7.74 2.87
C ASN A 159 -12.62 7.25 4.22
N ILE A 160 -12.46 8.05 5.28
CA ILE A 160 -12.94 7.70 6.62
C ILE A 160 -14.19 8.51 6.92
N ILE A 161 -15.27 7.82 7.31
CA ILE A 161 -16.42 8.42 7.97
C ILE A 161 -16.34 8.07 9.45
N SER A 162 -16.48 9.09 10.30
CA SER A 162 -16.50 8.93 11.75
C SER A 162 -17.83 9.35 12.34
N ASP A 163 -18.47 8.42 13.05
CA ASP A 163 -19.66 8.65 13.86
C ASP A 163 -19.29 8.92 15.33
#